data_AF-A0A1W1ED04-F1
#
_entry.id   AF-A0A1W1ED04-F1
#
_cell.length_a   1.000
_cell.length_b   1.000
_cell.length_c   1.000
_cell.angle_alpha   90.00
_cell.angle_beta   90.00
_cell.angle_gamma   90.00
#
_symmetry.space_group_name_H-M   'P 1'
#
loop_
_entity.id
_entity.type
_entity.pdbx_description
1 polymer ?
#
loop_
_entity_poly.entity_id
_entity_poly.type
_entity_poly.pdbx_seq_one_letter_code
_entity_poly.pdbx_strand_id
1 'polypeptide(L)' 'MCTVDTMGVKREASLLMMTDTELNLGDYVLLHIGFVMNKIDEAEALEAIGLYKDMLESMSEDERRAAILEDDECPNRSEV' A
#
# COMPACT_ATOMS: atom_id res chain seq x y z
N MET A 1 -3.82 16.04 4.63
CA MET A 1 -4.60 14.88 4.16
C MET A 1 -4.36 14.73 2.68
N CYS A 2 -4.20 13.52 2.19
CA CYS A 2 -4.07 13.20 0.77
C CYS A 2 -4.89 11.95 0.44
N THR A 3 -5.24 11.75 -0.83
CA THR A 3 -5.84 10.51 -1.31
C THR A 3 -4.78 9.69 -2.01
N VAL A 4 -4.55 8.47 -1.52
CA VAL A 4 -3.61 7.51 -2.12
C VAL A 4 -4.39 6.45 -2.89
N ASP A 5 -3.82 5.96 -3.98
CA ASP A 5 -4.35 4.84 -4.77
C ASP A 5 -3.44 3.63 -4.58
N THR A 6 -3.98 2.55 -4.04
CA THR A 6 -3.30 1.27 -3.89
C THR A 6 -4.00 0.26 -4.78
N MET A 7 -3.45 0.00 -5.98
CA MET A 7 -3.95 -1.00 -6.93
C MET A 7 -5.43 -0.83 -7.31
N GLY A 8 -5.90 0.42 -7.46
CA GLY A 8 -7.28 0.75 -7.81
C GLY A 8 -8.19 1.00 -6.61
N VAL A 9 -7.69 0.83 -5.38
CA VAL A 9 -8.41 1.19 -4.16
C VAL A 9 -7.92 2.53 -3.66
N LYS A 10 -8.82 3.52 -3.58
CA LYS A 10 -8.51 4.86 -3.09
C LYS A 10 -8.76 4.95 -1.58
N ARG A 11 -7.80 5.51 -0.84
CA ARG A 11 -7.88 5.68 0.61
C ARG A 11 -7.39 7.07 1.02
N GLU A 12 -7.98 7.63 2.06
CA GLU A 12 -7.44 8.86 2.67
C GLU A 12 -6.28 8.51 3.60
N ALA A 13 -5.22 9.33 3.51
CA ALA A 13 -4.04 9.18 4.35
C ALA A 13 -3.61 10.51 4.95
N SER A 14 -3.20 10.45 6.21
CA SER A 14 -2.65 11.57 6.95
C SER A 14 -1.16 11.75 6.64
N LEU A 15 -0.77 13.00 6.40
CA LEU A 15 0.62 13.42 6.17
C LEU A 15 1.32 13.81 7.47
N LEU A 16 0.67 13.61 8.63
CA LEU A 16 1.18 14.08 9.93
C LEU A 16 2.57 13.53 10.28
N MET A 17 2.89 12.32 9.80
CA MET A 17 4.18 11.66 10.07
C MET A 17 5.27 12.02 9.05
N MET A 18 4.95 12.77 7.99
CA MET A 18 5.97 13.26 7.07
C MET A 18 6.65 14.49 7.64
N THR A 19 7.97 14.42 7.78
CA THR A 19 8.83 15.57 8.10
C THR A 19 9.51 16.08 6.83
N ASP A 20 9.31 17.36 6.54
CA ASP A 20 10.04 18.18 5.54
C ASP A 20 10.11 17.68 4.09
N THR A 21 9.29 16.70 3.70
CA THR A 21 9.26 16.19 2.32
C THR A 21 8.05 16.74 1.57
N GLU A 22 8.30 17.48 0.48
CA GLU A 22 7.24 17.90 -0.43
C GLU A 22 6.71 16.71 -1.24
N LEU A 23 5.39 16.57 -1.29
CA LEU A 23 4.68 15.57 -2.09
C LEU A 23 3.98 16.25 -3.26
N ASN A 24 4.16 15.66 -4.45
CA ASN A 24 3.48 16.05 -5.66
C ASN A 24 2.54 14.94 -6.14
N LEU A 25 1.55 15.31 -6.96
CA LEU A 25 0.69 14.33 -7.61
C LEU A 25 1.53 13.41 -8.50
N GLY A 26 1.34 12.10 -8.34
CA GLY A 26 2.12 11.07 -9.03
C GLY A 26 3.30 10.52 -8.22
N ASP A 27 3.61 11.09 -7.06
CA ASP A 27 4.63 10.53 -6.16
C ASP A 27 4.16 9.23 -5.52
N TYR A 28 5.07 8.27 -5.41
CA TYR A 28 4.85 7.01 -4.71
C TYR A 28 5.24 7.15 -3.24
N VAL A 29 4.46 6.53 -2.36
CA VAL A 29 4.64 6.65 -0.91
C VAL A 29 4.41 5.32 -0.21
N LEU A 30 5.08 5.15 0.93
CA LEU A 30 4.80 4.06 1.85
C LEU A 30 3.66 4.45 2.81
N LEU A 31 2.57 3.69 2.73
CA LEU A 31 1.42 3.84 3.60
C LEU A 31 1.52 2.87 4.79
N HIS A 32 1.28 3.37 6.00
CA HIS A 32 1.20 2.56 7.22
C HIS A 32 0.02 3.02 8.09
N ILE A 33 -1.00 2.15 8.21
CA ILE A 33 -2.18 2.35 9.08
C ILE A 33 -2.83 3.74 8.87
N GLY A 34 -2.99 4.17 7.62
CA GLY A 34 -3.59 5.46 7.27
C GLY A 34 -2.66 6.67 7.38
N PHE A 35 -1.37 6.46 7.63
CA PHE A 35 -0.36 7.52 7.60
C PHE A 35 0.64 7.29 6.47
N VAL A 36 1.03 8.38 5.83
CA VAL A 36 2.16 8.35 4.90
C VAL A 36 3.45 8.42 5.73
N MET A 37 4.31 7.41 5.59
CA MET A 37 5.61 7.37 6.27
C MET A 37 6.65 8.17 5.49
N ASN A 38 6.97 7.73 4.27
CA ASN A 38 8.01 8.32 3.43
C ASN A 38 7.61 8.25 1.97
N LYS A 39 8.14 9.20 1.19
CA LYS A 39 8.14 9.15 -0.27
C LYS A 39 9.21 8.15 -0.72
N ILE A 40 8.86 7.36 -1.72
CA ILE A 40 9.77 6.44 -2.41
C ILE A 40 9.83 6.81 -3.89
N ASP A 41 10.89 6.39 -4.57
CA ASP A 41 10.97 6.61 -6.00
C ASP A 41 10.04 5.65 -6.77
N GLU A 42 9.68 6.05 -7.99
CA GLU A 42 8.78 5.27 -8.83
C GLU A 42 9.38 3.90 -9.22
N ALA A 43 10.69 3.81 -9.43
CA ALA A 43 11.31 2.55 -9.83
C ALA A 43 11.28 1.54 -8.67
N GLU A 44 11.63 1.98 -7.46
CA GLU A 44 11.55 1.17 -6.23
C GLU A 44 10.11 0.73 -5.96
N ALA A 45 9.14 1.64 -6.11
CA ALA A 45 7.73 1.32 -5.94
C ALA A 45 7.26 0.23 -6.92
N LEU A 46 7.62 0.37 -8.21
CA LEU A 46 7.24 -0.58 -9.25
C LEU A 46 7.94 -1.93 -9.10
N GLU A 47 9.20 -1.94 -8.66
CA GLU A 47 9.94 -3.17 -8.34
C GLU A 47 9.29 -3.92 -7.18
N ALA A 48 8.97 -3.21 -6.08
CA ALA A 48 8.29 -3.80 -4.93
C ALA A 48 6.93 -4.38 -5.31
N ILE A 49 6.16 -3.66 -6.16
CA ILE A 49 4.90 -4.13 -6.71
C ILE A 49 5.07 -5.39 -7.57
N GLY A 50 6.10 -5.41 -8.43
CA GLY A 50 6.39 -6.55 -9.29
C GLY A 50 6.75 -7.79 -8.47
N LEU A 51 7.67 -7.63 -7.51
CA LEU A 51 8.07 -8.68 -6.60
C LEU A 51 6.89 -9.22 -5.79
N TYR A 52 6.00 -8.35 -5.31
CA TYR A 52 4.80 -8.77 -4.60
C TYR A 52 3.86 -9.61 -5.49
N LYS A 53 3.70 -9.24 -6.77
CA LYS A 53 2.93 -10.04 -7.74
C LYS A 53 3.58 -11.40 -8.00
N ASP A 54 4.90 -11.43 -8.19
CA ASP A 54 5.64 -12.68 -8.41
C ASP A 54 5.54 -13.61 -7.20
N MET A 55 5.63 -13.06 -5.98
CA MET A 55 5.40 -13.81 -4.74
C MET A 55 4.00 -14.42 -4.73
N LEU A 56 2.96 -13.63 -5.01
CA LEU A 56 1.59 -14.10 -5.08
C LEU A 56 1.37 -15.17 -6.16
N GLU A 57 2.07 -15.13 -7.29
CA GLU A 57 2.00 -16.15 -8.34
C GLU A 57 2.76 -17.44 -7.97
N SER A 58 3.83 -17.32 -7.19
CA SER A 58 4.63 -18.46 -6.73
C SER A 58 3.99 -19.25 -5.59
N MET A 59 3.03 -18.65 -4.88
CA MET A 59 2.29 -19.28 -3.79
C MET A 59 1.25 -20.28 -4.33
N SER A 60 1.08 -21.41 -3.64
CA SER A 60 0.03 -22.38 -3.99
C SER A 60 -1.37 -21.76 -3.81
N GLU A 61 -2.37 -22.23 -4.56
CA GLU A 61 -3.75 -21.71 -4.49
C GLU A 61 -4.33 -21.75 -3.06
N ASP A 62 -3.93 -22.73 -2.24
CA ASP A 62 -4.31 -22.82 -0.83
C ASP A 62 -3.66 -21.72 0.02
N GLU A 63 -2.38 -21.40 -0.21
CA GLU A 63 -1.67 -20.30 0.46
C GLU A 63 -2.18 -18.93 0.03
N ARG A 64 -2.54 -18.76 -1.26
CA ARG A 64 -3.18 -17.53 -1.77
C ARG A 64 -4.53 -17.30 -1.09
N ARG A 65 -5.33 -18.34 -0.93
CA ARG A 65 -6.62 -18.28 -0.20
C ARG A 65 -6.44 -17.89 1.26
N ALA A 66 -5.46 -18.48 1.95
CA ALA A 66 -5.17 -18.17 3.35
C ALA A 66 -4.77 -16.70 3.53
N ALA A 67 -3.91 -16.16 2.66
CA ALA A 67 -3.47 -14.76 2.73
C ALA A 67 -4.61 -13.74 2.50
N ILE A 68 -5.58 -14.07 1.62
CA ILE A 68 -6.76 -13.22 1.40
C ILE A 68 -7.68 -13.20 2.64
N LEU A 69 -7.86 -14.36 3.28
CA LEU A 69 -8.67 -14.50 4.50
C LEU A 69 -8.08 -13.71 5.67
N GLU A 70 -6.75 -13.71 5.86
CA GLU A 70 -6.10 -12.89 6.89
C GLU A 70 -6.16 -11.38 6.59
N ASP A 71 -6.05 -10.96 5.32
CA ASP A 71 -6.20 -9.55 4.94
C ASP A 71 -7.62 -9.04 5.21
N ASP A 72 -8.64 -9.88 5.10
CA ASP A 72 -10.05 -9.56 5.43
C ASP A 72 -10.31 -9.49 6.95
N GLU A 73 -9.45 -10.08 7.79
CA GLU A 73 -9.55 -9.98 9.25
C GLU A 73 -8.90 -8.72 9.83
N CYS A 74 -8.29 -7.86 9.00
CA CYS A 74 -7.79 -6.58 9.46
C CYS A 74 -8.98 -5.69 9.87
N PRO A 75 -9.17 -5.38 11.17
CA PRO A 75 -10.42 -4.82 11.68
C PRO A 75 -10.78 -3.46 11.07
N ASN A 76 -9.79 -2.76 10.52
CA ASN A 76 -9.93 -1.44 9.94
C ASN A 76 -10.06 -1.44 8.40
N ARG A 77 -10.24 -2.60 7.76
CA ARG A 77 -10.33 -2.72 6.29
C ARG A 77 -11.60 -2.10 5.71
N SER A 78 -12.66 -1.99 6.51
CA SER A 78 -14.00 -1.55 6.08
C SER A 78 -14.53 -0.30 6.79
N GLU A 79 -13.71 0.43 7.57
CA GLU A 79 -14.15 1.65 8.28
C GLU A 79 -13.80 2.96 7.56
N VAL A 80 -13.82 2.98 6.21
CA VAL A 80 -13.82 4.22 5.42
C VAL A 80 -14.96 4.28 4.42
#